data_AF-A0A5P8YYD9-F1
#
_entry.id   AF-A0A5P8YYD9-F1
#
_cell.length_a   1.000
_cell.length_b   1.000
_cell.length_c   1.000
_cell.angle_alpha   90.00
_cell.angle_beta   90.00
_cell.angle_gamma   90.00
#
_symmetry.space_group_name_H-M   'P 1'
#
loop_
_entity.id
_entity.type
_entity.pdbx_description
1 polymer ?
#
loop_
_entity_poly.entity_id
_entity_poly.type
_entity_poly.pdbx_seq_one_letter_code
_entity_poly.pdbx_strand_id
1 'polypeptide(L)'
;MLTHGTGTMGQTARYLAAELGDTDKCVVLTGAMRPFSLYASDGEFNLGAAIVAAQILEPGVWGVMNGRVFPAARLDKNVDQGRFDI
;
A
#
# COMPACT_ATOMS: atom_id res chain seq x y z
N MET A 1 -7.21 5.99 -3.26
CA MET A 1 -6.65 5.09 -2.24
C MET A 1 -7.55 3.86 -2.10
N LEU A 2 -6.95 2.68 -1.94
CA LEU A 2 -7.62 1.39 -1.81
C LEU A 2 -7.11 0.68 -0.54
N THR A 3 -8.00 0.25 0.34
CA THR A 3 -7.65 -0.67 1.43
C THR A 3 -7.62 -2.11 0.91
N HIS A 4 -6.61 -2.88 1.28
CA HIS A 4 -6.41 -4.24 0.79
C HIS A 4 -5.79 -5.15 1.86
N GLY A 5 -6.09 -6.45 1.81
CA GLY A 5 -5.41 -7.44 2.64
C GLY A 5 -3.93 -7.56 2.28
N THR A 6 -3.04 -7.67 3.28
CA THR A 6 -1.59 -7.64 3.05
C THR A 6 -1.04 -8.90 2.36
N GLY A 7 -1.81 -10.00 2.32
CA GLY A 7 -1.35 -11.28 1.75
C GLY A 7 -1.08 -11.24 0.24
N THR A 8 -1.87 -10.50 -0.53
CA THR A 8 -1.75 -10.42 -2.00
C THR A 8 -1.63 -8.98 -2.51
N MET A 9 -1.44 -8.00 -1.61
CA MET A 9 -1.39 -6.58 -1.95
C MET A 9 -0.39 -6.27 -3.08
N GLY A 10 0.81 -6.86 -3.04
CA GLY A 10 1.82 -6.68 -4.08
C GLY A 10 1.39 -7.21 -5.45
N GLN A 11 0.66 -8.33 -5.48
CA GLN A 11 0.13 -8.90 -6.72
C GLN A 11 -0.91 -7.96 -7.34
N THR A 12 -1.85 -7.46 -6.51
CA THR A 12 -2.85 -6.48 -6.94
C THR A 12 -2.20 -5.19 -7.44
N ALA A 13 -1.17 -4.68 -6.75
CA ALA A 13 -0.47 -3.46 -7.15
C ALA A 13 0.20 -3.62 -8.52
N ARG A 14 0.89 -4.74 -8.76
CA ARG A 14 1.53 -5.02 -10.06
C ARG A 14 0.51 -5.21 -11.17
N TYR A 15 -0.59 -5.89 -10.90
CA TYR A 15 -1.69 -6.03 -11.85
C TYR A 15 -2.27 -4.65 -12.24
N LEU A 16 -2.59 -3.81 -11.26
CA LEU A 16 -3.11 -2.46 -11.51
C LEU A 16 -2.10 -1.60 -12.27
N ALA A 17 -0.80 -1.69 -11.96
CA ALA A 17 0.22 -0.93 -12.68
C ALA A 17 0.33 -1.34 -14.15
N ALA A 18 0.16 -2.62 -14.47
CA ALA A 18 0.16 -3.11 -15.84
C ALA A 18 -1.10 -2.70 -16.61
N GLU A 19 -2.29 -2.79 -15.99
CA GLU A 19 -3.56 -2.46 -16.63
C GLU A 19 -3.79 -0.95 -16.80
N LEU A 20 -3.32 -0.14 -15.85
CA LEU A 20 -3.53 1.30 -15.87
C LEU A 20 -2.52 2.05 -16.74
N GLY A 21 -1.37 1.44 -17.07
CA GLY A 21 -0.34 2.03 -17.92
C GLY A 21 -0.01 3.48 -17.54
N ASP A 22 -0.10 4.39 -18.51
CA ASP A 22 0.13 5.83 -18.34
C ASP A 22 -1.10 6.57 -17.78
N THR A 23 -1.63 6.10 -16.65
CA THR A 23 -2.77 6.73 -15.98
C THR A 23 -2.43 8.13 -15.45
N ASP A 24 -3.39 9.05 -15.47
CA ASP A 24 -3.32 10.37 -14.83
C ASP A 24 -3.67 10.32 -13.33
N LYS A 25 -3.96 9.13 -12.77
CA LYS A 25 -4.39 8.96 -11.39
C LYS A 25 -3.27 8.44 -10.49
N CYS A 26 -3.24 8.95 -9.26
CA CYS A 26 -2.46 8.36 -8.18
C CYS A 26 -3.30 7.28 -7.46
N VAL A 27 -2.88 6.02 -7.58
CA VAL A 27 -3.52 4.88 -6.91
C VAL A 27 -2.62 4.40 -5.79
N VAL A 28 -3.07 4.56 -4.55
CA VAL A 28 -2.35 4.10 -3.35
C VAL A 28 -3.06 2.91 -2.72
N LEU A 29 -2.38 1.77 -2.63
CA LEU A 29 -2.81 0.60 -1.84
C LEU A 29 -2.27 0.70 -0.42
N THR A 30 -3.10 0.34 0.56
CA THR A 30 -2.71 0.30 1.98
C THR A 30 -3.47 -0.80 2.70
N GLY A 31 -3.07 -1.11 3.92
CA GLY A 31 -3.69 -2.12 4.75
C GLY A 31 -3.14 -2.09 6.17
N ALA A 32 -3.35 -3.18 6.90
CA ALA A 32 -2.85 -3.34 8.25
C ALA A 32 -2.34 -4.76 8.47
N MET A 33 -1.30 -4.91 9.27
CA MET A 33 -0.84 -6.21 9.76
C MET A 33 -1.73 -6.72 10.90
N ARG A 34 -2.35 -5.81 11.66
CA ARG A 34 -3.33 -6.12 12.70
C ARG A 34 -4.70 -5.54 12.36
N PRO A 35 -5.79 -6.33 12.48
CA PRO A 35 -7.14 -5.82 12.29
C PRO A 35 -7.40 -4.54 13.08
N PHE A 36 -8.13 -3.60 12.47
CA PHE A 36 -8.42 -2.28 13.06
C PHE A 36 -9.13 -2.38 14.42
N SER A 37 -9.95 -3.42 14.63
CA SER A 37 -10.68 -3.65 15.86
C SER A 37 -9.82 -4.05 17.07
N LEU A 38 -8.53 -4.33 16.86
CA LEU A 38 -7.60 -4.71 17.93
C LEU A 38 -6.80 -3.51 18.44
N TYR A 39 -6.50 -3.51 19.74
CA TYR A 39 -5.61 -2.53 20.36
C TYR A 39 -4.22 -2.55 19.68
N ALA A 40 -3.63 -1.38 19.48
CA ALA A 40 -2.33 -1.20 18.79
C ALA A 40 -2.31 -1.74 17.34
N SER A 41 -3.41 -1.54 16.60
CA SER A 41 -3.44 -1.71 15.15
C SER A 41 -2.57 -0.66 14.46
N ASP A 42 -1.91 -1.06 13.38
CA ASP A 42 -1.18 -0.19 12.47
C ASP A 42 -2.09 0.46 11.40
N GLY A 43 -3.40 0.14 11.41
CA GLY A 43 -4.36 0.57 10.40
C GLY A 43 -4.58 2.09 10.36
N GLU A 44 -4.74 2.76 11.50
CA GLU A 44 -4.95 4.22 11.55
C GLU A 44 -3.77 4.97 10.92
N PHE A 45 -2.56 4.57 11.29
CA PHE A 45 -1.34 5.19 10.80
C PHE A 45 -1.14 4.95 9.31
N ASN A 46 -1.29 3.70 8.85
CA ASN A 46 -1.13 3.36 7.42
C ASN A 46 -2.21 4.04 6.55
N LEU A 47 -3.44 4.18 7.07
CA LEU A 47 -4.53 4.86 6.38
C LEU A 47 -4.26 6.36 6.23
N GLY A 48 -3.86 7.03 7.31
CA GLY A 48 -3.51 8.45 7.28
C GLY A 48 -2.36 8.73 6.31
N ALA A 49 -1.31 7.91 6.36
CA ALA A 49 -0.18 8.01 5.44
C ALA A 49 -0.61 7.81 3.97
N ALA A 50 -1.51 6.86 3.69
CA ALA A 50 -2.00 6.59 2.34
C ALA A 50 -2.87 7.72 1.77
N ILE A 51 -3.67 8.40 2.62
CA ILE A 51 -4.43 9.58 2.21
C ILE A 51 -3.48 10.70 1.78
N VAL A 52 -2.45 10.99 2.60
CA VAL A 52 -1.45 12.00 2.28
C VAL A 52 -0.70 11.64 0.99
N ALA A 53 -0.24 10.40 0.87
CA ALA A 53 0.46 9.91 -0.32
C ALA A 53 -0.37 10.09 -1.60
N ALA A 54 -1.67 9.81 -1.56
CA ALA A 54 -2.55 9.97 -2.71
C ALA A 54 -2.72 11.43 -3.18
N GLN A 55 -2.36 12.42 -2.37
CA GLN A 55 -2.42 13.84 -2.72
C GLN A 55 -1.09 14.39 -3.23
N ILE A 56 0.04 13.78 -2.87
CA ILE A 56 1.38 14.36 -3.11
C ILE A 56 2.24 13.55 -4.08
N LEU A 57 1.92 12.28 -4.30
CA LEU A 57 2.66 11.45 -5.23
C LEU A 57 2.20 11.70 -6.66
N GLU A 58 3.14 11.52 -7.59
CA GLU A 58 2.84 11.53 -9.01
C GLU A 58 1.84 10.42 -9.40
N PRO A 59 1.15 10.57 -10.55
CA PRO A 59 0.33 9.51 -11.11
C PRO A 59 1.08 8.18 -11.20
N GLY A 60 0.36 7.09 -10.95
CA GLY A 60 0.93 5.74 -10.87
C GLY A 60 0.39 4.94 -9.69
N VAL A 61 0.88 3.71 -9.55
CA VAL A 61 0.44 2.77 -8.52
C VAL A 61 1.51 2.61 -7.44
N TRP A 62 1.09 2.87 -6.21
CA TRP A 62 1.94 2.91 -5.02
C TRP A 62 1.35 2.04 -3.91
N GLY A 63 2.21 1.57 -3.01
CA GLY A 63 1.80 0.98 -1.74
C GLY A 63 2.32 1.76 -0.55
N VAL A 64 1.53 1.87 0.50
CA VAL A 64 1.90 2.55 1.75
C VAL A 64 1.68 1.61 2.92
N MET A 65 2.77 1.22 3.58
CA MET A 65 2.79 0.31 4.73
C MET A 65 3.97 0.67 5.64
N ASN A 66 3.83 0.49 6.94
CA ASN A 66 4.91 0.68 7.92
C ASN A 66 5.60 2.07 7.82
N GLY A 67 4.83 3.11 7.46
CA GLY A 67 5.32 4.49 7.31
C GLY A 67 6.19 4.74 6.09
N ARG A 68 6.15 3.86 5.09
CA ARG A 68 6.96 3.94 3.87
C ARG A 68 6.07 3.87 2.63
N VAL A 69 6.57 4.47 1.54
CA VAL A 69 5.96 4.42 0.20
C VAL A 69 6.79 3.48 -0.67
N PHE A 70 6.12 2.61 -1.40
CA PHE A 70 6.75 1.66 -2.32
C PHE A 70 6.12 1.80 -3.72
N PRO A 71 6.92 1.76 -4.80
CA PRO A 71 6.36 1.57 -6.14
C PRO A 71 5.75 0.16 -6.24
N ALA A 72 4.72 -0.01 -7.07
CA ALA A 72 4.05 -1.31 -7.24
C ALA A 72 5.01 -2.49 -7.48
N ALA A 73 6.09 -2.27 -8.24
CA ALA A 73 7.10 -3.30 -8.53
C ALA A 73 7.86 -3.81 -7.30
N ARG A 74 7.94 -3.03 -6.21
CA ARG A 74 8.67 -3.35 -4.97
C ARG A 74 7.76 -3.46 -3.74
N LEU A 75 6.44 -3.53 -3.94
CA LEU A 75 5.48 -3.66 -2.86
C LEU A 75 5.38 -5.14 -2.43
N ASP A 76 6.35 -5.62 -1.67
CA ASP A 76 6.39 -7.02 -1.23
C ASP A 76 6.42 -7.14 0.29
N LYS A 77 5.64 -8.09 0.79
CA LYS A 77 5.55 -8.40 2.22
C LYS A 77 6.62 -9.44 2.56
N ASN A 78 7.48 -9.10 3.51
CA ASN A 78 8.29 -10.08 4.21
C ASN A 78 7.38 -10.86 5.18
N VAL A 79 7.03 -12.08 4.79
CA VAL A 79 6.11 -12.93 5.56
C VAL A 79 6.73 -13.33 6.90
N ASP A 80 8.03 -13.64 6.91
CA ASP A 80 8.74 -14.09 8.10
C ASP A 80 8.83 -12.98 9.16
N GLN A 81 9.02 -11.73 8.72
CA GLN A 81 9.12 -10.57 9.61
C GLN A 81 7.80 -9.85 9.85
N GLY A 82 6.75 -10.20 9.10
CA GLY A 82 5.43 -9.57 9.22
C GLY A 82 5.43 -8.07 8.88
N ARG A 83 6.19 -7.64 7.87
CA ARG A 83 6.28 -6.23 7.46
C ARG A 83 6.59 -6.07 5.97
N PHE A 84 6.46 -4.86 5.46
CA PHE A 84 6.92 -4.49 4.12
C PHE A 84 8.32 -3.87 4.20
N ASP A 85 9.24 -4.41 3.41
CA ASP A 85 10.68 -4.12 3.44
C ASP A 85 11.18 -3.52 2.12
N ILE A 86 12.44 -3.07 2.09
CA ILE A 86 13.15 -2.56 0.89
C ILE A 86 13.80 -3.71 0.14
#